data_AF-A0A969XPD6-F1
#
_entry.id   AF-A0A969XPD6-F1
#
_cell.length_a   1.000
_cell.length_b   1.000
_cell.length_c   1.000
_cell.angle_alpha   90.00
_cell.angle_beta   90.00
_cell.angle_gamma   90.00
#
_symmetry.space_group_name_H-M   'P 1'
#
loop_
_entity.id
_entity.type
_entity.pdbx_description
1 polymer ?
#
loop_
_entity_poly.entity_id
_entity_poly.type
_entity_poly.pdbx_seq_one_letter_code
_entity_poly.pdbx_strand_id
1 'polypeptide(L)' 'MQRCICGTCPSFPGDDGFYCARGKSQNEVVRRGCICGDCENYKEFGLSKGYYCADGSAAEIEE' A
#
# COMPACT_ATOMS: atom_id res chain seq x y z
N MET A 1 18.30 -0.78 -1.37
CA MET A 1 17.23 0.23 -1.17
C MET A 1 15.89 -0.47 -1.28
N GLN A 2 15.05 -0.46 -0.24
CA GLN A 2 13.69 -1.03 -0.34
C GLN A 2 12.78 0.04 -0.97
N ARG A 3 12.24 -0.23 -2.17
CA ARG A 3 11.38 0.72 -2.89
C ARG A 3 9.99 0.87 -2.29
N CYS A 4 9.52 -0.12 -1.50
CA CYS A 4 8.28 -0.09 -0.72
C CYS A 4 8.61 -0.17 0.76
N ILE A 5 8.09 0.77 1.56
CA ILE A 5 8.16 0.74 3.03
C ILE A 5 6.89 0.14 3.65
N CYS A 6 6.20 -0.67 2.86
CA CYS A 6 4.86 -1.14 3.15
C CYS A 6 4.84 -2.11 4.34
N GLY A 7 5.93 -2.86 4.56
CA GLY A 7 6.10 -3.74 5.71
C GLY A 7 6.35 -3.02 7.05
N THR A 8 6.64 -1.72 7.04
CA THR A 8 6.78 -0.91 8.27
C THR A 8 5.54 -0.06 8.56
N CYS A 9 4.48 -0.21 7.74
CA CYS A 9 3.23 0.50 7.91
C CYS A 9 2.46 -0.01 9.13
N PRO A 10 1.89 0.86 9.98
CA PRO A 10 1.10 0.42 11.14
C PRO A 10 -0.25 -0.21 10.75
N SER A 11 -0.70 0.00 9.51
CA SER A 11 -1.85 -0.69 8.91
C SER A 11 -1.45 -1.93 8.10
N PHE A 12 -0.20 -2.40 8.22
CA PHE A 12 0.27 -3.59 7.53
C PHE A 12 -0.35 -4.85 8.16
N PRO A 13 -1.05 -5.69 7.38
CA PRO A 13 -1.71 -6.89 7.92
C PRO A 13 -0.77 -8.08 8.12
N GLY A 14 0.54 -7.94 7.85
CA GLY A 14 1.51 -9.02 8.03
C GLY A 14 1.65 -9.98 6.83
N ASP A 15 1.20 -9.56 5.64
CA ASP A 15 1.26 -10.36 4.40
C ASP A 15 2.49 -10.01 3.54
N ASP A 16 2.56 -10.44 2.29
CA ASP A 16 3.56 -9.91 1.37
C ASP A 16 3.26 -8.42 1.08
N GLY A 17 4.27 -7.55 1.14
CA GLY A 17 4.13 -6.14 0.78
C GLY A 17 3.73 -5.91 -0.68
N PHE A 18 3.77 -4.67 -1.16
CA PHE A 18 3.45 -4.31 -2.56
C PHE A 18 1.97 -4.34 -2.97
N TYR A 19 1.04 -4.07 -2.04
CA TYR A 19 -0.40 -4.01 -2.37
C TYR A 19 -0.77 -3.00 -3.45
N CYS A 20 -0.04 -1.88 -3.57
CA CYS A 20 -0.25 -0.90 -4.64
C CYS A 20 -0.15 -1.50 -6.05
N ALA A 21 0.59 -2.60 -6.22
CA ALA A 21 0.71 -3.30 -7.49
C ALA A 21 -0.03 -4.65 -7.53
N ARG A 22 -0.11 -5.35 -6.39
CA ARG A 22 -0.64 -6.73 -6.33
C ARG A 22 -2.13 -6.83 -6.01
N GLY A 23 -2.70 -5.83 -5.35
CA GLY A 23 -4.09 -5.87 -4.87
C GLY A 23 -4.21 -5.85 -3.37
N LYS A 24 -5.46 -5.84 -2.91
CA LYS A 24 -5.77 -5.87 -1.47
C LYS A 24 -5.22 -7.13 -0.81
N SER A 25 -4.92 -7.03 0.48
CA SER A 25 -4.56 -8.18 1.29
C SER A 25 -5.77 -9.11 1.50
N GLN A 26 -5.50 -10.39 1.69
CA GLN A 26 -6.53 -11.36 2.10
C GLN A 26 -6.82 -11.30 3.61
N ASN A 27 -5.92 -10.70 4.39
CA ASN A 27 -6.05 -10.54 5.82
C ASN A 27 -6.87 -9.28 6.16
N GLU A 28 -7.44 -9.25 7.36
CA GLU A 28 -8.14 -8.06 7.86
C GLU A 28 -7.17 -6.89 8.01
N VAL A 29 -7.49 -5.76 7.36
CA VAL A 29 -6.67 -4.55 7.42
C VAL A 29 -7.30 -3.52 8.35
N VAL A 30 -6.60 -3.23 9.45
CA VAL A 30 -7.01 -2.17 10.38
C VAL A 30 -6.35 -0.86 9.97
N ARG A 31 -7.16 0.15 9.61
CA ARG A 31 -6.66 1.48 9.20
C ARG A 31 -6.17 2.25 10.44
N ARG A 32 -4.87 2.18 10.71
CA ARG A 32 -4.16 2.85 11.83
C ARG A 32 -3.16 3.92 11.37
N GLY A 33 -3.10 4.18 10.06
CA GLY A 33 -2.15 5.07 9.39
C GLY A 33 -1.39 4.36 8.27
N CYS A 34 -1.18 5.03 7.13
CA CYS A 34 -0.33 4.54 6.04
C CYS A 34 0.83 5.50 5.86
N ILE A 35 2.04 4.96 5.80
CA ILE A 35 3.27 5.69 5.44
C ILE A 35 3.55 5.63 3.94
N CYS A 36 2.53 5.28 3.17
CA CYS A 36 2.64 4.88 1.78
C CYS A 36 3.02 6.09 0.90
N GLY A 37 2.66 7.31 1.30
CA GLY A 37 3.08 8.54 0.60
C GLY A 37 4.58 8.88 0.71
N ASP A 38 5.29 8.32 1.69
CA ASP A 38 6.74 8.48 1.85
C ASP A 38 7.54 7.48 0.99
N CYS A 39 6.86 6.50 0.41
CA CYS A 39 7.42 5.48 -0.46
C CYS A 39 7.85 6.08 -1.81
N GLU A 40 9.05 5.72 -2.28
CA GLU A 40 9.55 6.19 -3.58
C GLU A 40 8.66 5.72 -4.73
N ASN A 41 8.20 4.46 -4.70
CA ASN A 41 7.25 3.94 -5.69
C ASN A 41 5.95 4.77 -5.72
N TYR A 42 5.46 5.22 -4.57
CA TYR A 42 4.23 6.01 -4.55
C TYR A 42 4.38 7.30 -5.36
N LYS A 43 5.52 7.97 -5.23
CA LYS A 43 5.83 9.19 -5.99
C LYS A 43 6.12 8.88 -7.46
N GLU A 44 6.90 7.84 -7.73
CA GLU A 44 7.30 7.46 -9.10
C GLU A 44 6.11 7.03 -9.96
N PHE A 45 5.16 6.29 -9.38
CA PHE A 45 3.94 5.84 -10.07
C PHE A 45 2.78 6.86 -9.99
N GLY A 46 2.99 8.05 -9.40
CA GLY A 46 1.96 9.09 -9.32
C GLY A 46 0.74 8.70 -8.48
N LEU A 47 0.94 7.80 -7.52
CA LEU A 47 -0.09 7.29 -6.63
C LEU A 47 -0.63 8.42 -5.74
N SER A 48 -1.92 8.39 -5.46
CA SER A 48 -2.64 9.39 -4.66
C SER A 48 -3.39 8.77 -3.47
N LYS A 49 -3.53 7.44 -3.42
CA LYS A 49 -4.23 6.72 -2.34
C LYS A 49 -3.24 6.01 -1.45
N GLY A 50 -3.42 6.00 -0.13
CA GLY A 50 -2.51 5.28 0.77
C GLY A 50 -2.85 3.79 0.94
N TYR A 51 -4.12 3.48 1.17
CA TYR A 51 -4.58 2.21 1.77
C TYR A 51 -4.76 1.07 0.76
N TYR A 52 -3.80 0.85 -0.13
CA TYR A 52 -3.87 -0.21 -1.13
C TYR A 52 -4.04 -1.62 -0.54
N CYS A 53 -3.51 -1.86 0.67
CA CYS A 53 -3.73 -3.12 1.39
C CYS A 53 -5.21 -3.41 1.69
N ALA A 54 -6.03 -2.38 1.92
CA ALA A 54 -7.44 -2.53 2.26
C ALA A 54 -8.36 -2.31 1.05
N ASP A 55 -8.02 -1.34 0.21
CA ASP A 55 -8.92 -0.78 -0.81
C ASP A 55 -8.76 -1.49 -2.17
N GLY A 56 -7.55 -1.99 -2.49
CA GLY A 56 -7.24 -2.60 -3.78
C GLY A 56 -5.90 -2.13 -4.34
N SER A 57 -5.50 -2.65 -5.50
CA SER A 57 -4.33 -2.17 -6.26
C SER A 57 -4.53 -0.73 -6.70
N ALA A 58 -3.45 -0.03 -7.04
CA ALA A 58 -3.53 1.25 -7.74
C ALA A 58 -4.38 1.16 -9.02
N ALA A 59 -4.23 0.07 -9.78
CA ALA A 59 -5.05 -0.19 -10.96
C ALA A 59 -6.55 -0.38 -10.66
N GLU A 60 -6.92 -0.76 -9.44
CA GLU A 60 -8.32 -0.99 -9.05
C GLU A 60 -8.99 0.27 -8.47
N ILE A 61 -8.21 1.20 -7.89
CA ILE A 61 -8.75 2.32 -7.10
C ILE A 61 -8.35 3.73 -7.60
N GLU A 62 -7.48 3.82 -8.61
CA GLU A 62 -7.03 5.09 -9.21
C GLU A 62 -7.66 5.35 -10.60
N GLU A 63 -8.88 4.85 -10.83
CA GLU A 63 -9.67 5.04 -12.06
C GLU A 63 -10.44 6.38 -12.10
#